data_AF-A0A0A3YGE6-F1
#
_entry.id   AF-A0A0A3YGE6-F1
#
_cell.length_a   1.000
_cell.length_b   1.000
_cell.length_c   1.000
_cell.angle_alpha   90.00
_cell.angle_beta   90.00
_cell.angle_gamma   90.00
#
_symmetry.space_group_name_H-M   'P 1'
#
loop_
_entity.id
_entity.type
_entity.pdbx_description
1 polymer ?
#
loop_
_entity_poly.entity_id
_entity_poly.type
_entity_poly.pdbx_seq_one_letter_code
_entity_poly.pdbx_strand_id
1 'polypeptide(L)'
;LQHEVPSMTINKVCGSGLKAVHLATQSIISGDSDVILAGGMENMSQAPYLLEGARNGYRMGDQKVVDSMIRDGLWCAFNDYHMGITAENLCSRYELTREEQDEFSAWSQQKAEKAIAQGRFADEIVPVLIPQRKGDPVPFVQDEFPRAGVTAEALGKLRPAFKKEGSVTAGNASGINDGSAVLLIMSREKAEELGCKPIARIIANASAGVDPSVMGIGPVPATKKALAKAGLTLEQIDLIEANEAFAAQSLAVAKELGLDRSKLNVNGGAIALGHPIGASGARVLVSLIHEMHKRNDAKYGLATLCIGGGQGVATIIEKL
;
A
#
# COMPACT_ATOMS: atom_id res chain seq x y z
N LEU A 1 -25.93 -2.28 -5.82
CA LEU A 1 -25.95 -0.96 -5.16
C LEU A 1 -27.32 -0.35 -5.40
N GLN A 2 -27.92 0.28 -4.39
CA GLN A 2 -29.13 1.09 -4.59
C GLN A 2 -28.85 2.15 -5.67
N HIS A 3 -29.81 2.42 -6.56
CA HIS A 3 -29.63 3.28 -7.73
C HIS A 3 -29.30 4.74 -7.37
N GLU A 4 -29.55 5.12 -6.11
CA GLU A 4 -29.49 6.47 -5.59
C GLU A 4 -28.12 6.85 -5.02
N VAL A 5 -27.20 5.90 -4.79
CA VAL A 5 -25.89 6.16 -4.19
C VAL A 5 -24.86 6.49 -5.28
N PRO A 6 -24.32 7.72 -5.32
CA PRO A 6 -23.31 8.09 -6.31
C PRO A 6 -21.98 7.38 -6.03
N SER A 7 -21.17 7.21 -7.08
CA SER A 7 -19.83 6.62 -6.96
C SER A 7 -18.86 7.26 -7.94
N MET A 8 -17.57 7.21 -7.60
CA MET A 8 -16.48 7.58 -8.49
C MET A 8 -15.30 6.64 -8.29
N THR A 9 -14.56 6.35 -9.35
CA THR A 9 -13.30 5.59 -9.30
C THR A 9 -12.14 6.56 -9.37
N ILE A 10 -11.20 6.43 -8.43
CA ILE A 10 -10.02 7.29 -8.35
C ILE A 10 -8.80 6.49 -8.74
N ASN A 11 -7.98 7.04 -9.64
CA ASN A 11 -6.65 6.52 -9.92
C ASN A 11 -5.60 7.52 -9.42
N LYS A 12 -4.84 7.07 -8.42
CA LYS A 12 -3.60 7.68 -7.95
C LYS A 12 -2.54 6.58 -7.75
N VAL A 13 -2.47 5.64 -8.69
CA VAL A 13 -1.61 4.44 -8.67
C VAL A 13 -1.67 3.77 -7.29
N CYS A 14 -0.53 3.47 -6.66
CA CYS A 14 -0.45 2.82 -5.34
C CYS A 14 -1.24 3.57 -4.25
N GLY A 15 -1.33 4.90 -4.38
CA GLY A 15 -2.00 5.77 -3.41
C GLY A 15 -3.52 5.85 -3.55
N SER A 16 -4.13 5.15 -4.51
CA SER A 16 -5.56 5.28 -4.83
C SER A 16 -6.45 5.02 -3.62
N GLY A 17 -6.28 3.88 -2.95
CA GLY A 17 -7.11 3.50 -1.80
C GLY A 17 -7.03 4.48 -0.63
N LEU A 18 -5.82 4.99 -0.31
CA LEU A 18 -5.67 5.99 0.76
C LEU A 18 -6.18 7.37 0.30
N LYS A 19 -6.02 7.72 -0.98
CA LYS A 19 -6.55 8.96 -1.53
C LYS A 19 -8.08 8.98 -1.52
N ALA A 20 -8.75 7.83 -1.70
CA ALA A 20 -10.19 7.73 -1.54
C ALA A 20 -10.63 8.12 -0.12
N VAL A 21 -9.90 7.67 0.91
CA VAL A 21 -10.14 8.08 2.31
C VAL A 21 -9.95 9.59 2.49
N HIS A 22 -8.96 10.19 1.83
CA HIS A 22 -8.76 11.65 1.88
C HIS A 22 -9.93 12.40 1.27
N LEU A 23 -10.43 11.95 0.12
CA LEU A 23 -11.56 12.58 -0.57
C LEU A 23 -12.85 12.43 0.26
N ALA A 24 -13.07 11.27 0.88
CA ALA A 24 -14.18 11.07 1.80
C ALA A 24 -14.12 12.03 3.00
N THR A 25 -12.93 12.15 3.61
CA THR A 25 -12.69 13.10 4.71
C THR A 25 -12.98 14.54 4.27
N GLN A 26 -12.53 14.92 3.08
CA GLN A 26 -12.74 16.26 2.53
C GLN A 26 -14.22 16.56 2.29
N SER A 27 -14.96 15.62 1.69
CA SER A 27 -16.40 15.76 1.45
C SER A 27 -17.19 15.92 2.75
N ILE A 28 -16.85 15.14 3.80
CA ILE A 28 -17.47 15.28 5.12
C ILE A 28 -17.16 16.63 5.77
N ILE A 29 -15.90 17.07 5.74
CA ILE A 29 -15.51 18.39 6.28
C ILE A 29 -16.20 19.54 5.53
N SER A 30 -16.42 19.38 4.22
CA SER A 30 -17.11 20.37 3.39
C SER A 30 -18.63 20.39 3.60
N GLY A 31 -19.20 19.42 4.31
CA GLY A 31 -20.64 19.30 4.54
C GLY A 31 -21.42 18.68 3.37
N ASP A 32 -20.74 18.08 2.39
CA ASP A 32 -21.37 17.48 1.22
C ASP A 32 -21.88 16.05 1.49
N SER A 33 -21.41 15.42 2.57
CA SER A 33 -21.75 14.04 2.91
C SER A 33 -21.53 13.75 4.39
N ASP A 34 -22.33 12.85 4.94
CA ASP A 34 -22.16 12.39 6.32
C ASP A 34 -21.58 10.97 6.44
N VAL A 35 -21.76 10.15 5.41
CA VAL A 35 -21.40 8.72 5.39
C VAL A 35 -20.88 8.35 4.02
N ILE A 36 -19.66 7.81 3.95
CA ILE A 36 -18.99 7.43 2.70
C ILE A 36 -18.27 6.10 2.89
N LEU A 37 -18.43 5.18 1.92
CA LEU A 37 -17.53 4.04 1.76
C LEU A 37 -16.30 4.48 0.96
N ALA A 38 -15.12 4.29 1.51
CA ALA A 38 -13.86 4.69 0.89
C ALA A 38 -12.82 3.59 1.02
N GLY A 39 -12.00 3.42 -0.01
CA GLY A 39 -10.99 2.38 -0.03
C GLY A 39 -10.45 2.16 -1.44
N GLY A 40 -9.99 0.95 -1.69
CA GLY A 40 -9.51 0.55 -3.01
C GLY A 40 -9.62 -0.95 -3.24
N MET A 41 -9.57 -1.32 -4.50
CA MET A 41 -9.59 -2.70 -4.98
C MET A 41 -8.62 -2.80 -6.16
N GLU A 42 -8.01 -3.97 -6.31
CA GLU A 42 -7.20 -4.31 -7.47
C GLU A 42 -7.30 -5.81 -7.73
N ASN A 43 -7.35 -6.19 -9.00
CA ASN A 43 -7.10 -7.55 -9.44
C ASN A 43 -6.08 -7.50 -10.58
N MET A 44 -4.81 -7.59 -10.21
CA MET A 44 -3.70 -7.51 -11.15
C MET A 44 -3.62 -8.78 -12.00
N SER A 45 -4.03 -9.92 -11.46
CA SER A 45 -4.08 -11.20 -12.20
C SER A 45 -5.02 -11.17 -13.41
N GLN A 46 -6.03 -10.28 -13.40
CA GLN A 46 -7.02 -10.11 -14.47
C GLN A 46 -6.73 -8.93 -15.41
N ALA A 47 -5.55 -8.31 -15.31
CA ALA A 47 -5.18 -7.21 -16.21
C ALA A 47 -5.11 -7.68 -17.68
N PRO A 48 -5.73 -6.97 -18.63
CA PRO A 48 -5.74 -7.37 -20.03
C PRO A 48 -4.42 -7.07 -20.74
N TYR A 49 -4.21 -7.74 -21.87
CA TYR A 49 -3.29 -7.28 -22.89
C TYR A 49 -4.00 -6.34 -23.88
N LEU A 50 -3.25 -5.37 -24.40
CA LEU A 50 -3.77 -4.29 -25.23
C LEU A 50 -3.09 -4.25 -26.60
N LEU A 51 -3.89 -3.97 -27.61
CA LEU A 51 -3.47 -3.82 -29.00
C LEU A 51 -3.69 -2.35 -29.41
N GLU A 52 -2.68 -1.52 -29.17
CA GLU A 52 -2.73 -0.11 -29.54
C GLU A 52 -2.78 0.05 -31.05
N GLY A 53 -3.55 1.00 -31.58
CA GLY A 53 -3.69 1.20 -33.03
C GLY A 53 -4.68 0.24 -33.74
N ALA A 54 -5.06 -0.88 -33.12
CA ALA A 54 -5.99 -1.86 -33.72
C ALA A 54 -7.32 -1.23 -34.15
N ARG A 55 -7.81 -0.24 -33.40
CA ARG A 55 -9.06 0.48 -33.72
C ARG A 55 -9.06 1.11 -35.12
N ASN A 56 -7.90 1.58 -35.58
CA ASN A 56 -7.76 2.24 -36.88
C ASN A 56 -7.14 1.33 -37.95
N GLY A 57 -6.75 0.11 -37.58
CA GLY A 57 -6.08 -0.86 -38.45
C GLY A 57 -4.56 -0.64 -38.56
N TYR A 58 -3.82 -1.75 -38.61
CA TYR A 58 -2.35 -1.76 -38.59
C TYR A 58 -1.67 -1.56 -39.93
N ARG A 59 -2.42 -1.67 -41.03
CA ARG A 59 -1.91 -1.71 -42.40
C ARG A 59 -0.97 -2.89 -42.68
N MET A 60 0.27 -2.90 -42.16
CA MET A 60 1.28 -3.95 -42.37
C MET A 60 2.42 -3.84 -41.35
N GLY A 61 3.03 -4.97 -40.95
CA GLY A 61 4.20 -5.02 -40.06
C GLY A 61 3.88 -5.44 -38.62
N ASP A 62 4.89 -5.93 -37.91
CA ASP A 62 4.75 -6.45 -36.54
C ASP A 62 4.27 -5.40 -35.56
N GLN A 63 3.46 -5.82 -34.58
CA GLN A 63 2.92 -4.97 -33.53
C GLN A 63 3.25 -5.53 -32.15
N LYS A 64 3.33 -4.64 -31.17
CA LYS A 64 3.49 -5.02 -29.77
C LYS A 64 2.12 -5.30 -29.16
N VAL A 65 2.00 -6.45 -28.50
CA VAL A 65 0.92 -6.73 -27.56
C VAL A 65 1.36 -6.20 -26.20
N VAL A 66 0.63 -5.22 -25.68
CA VAL A 66 1.04 -4.44 -24.51
C VAL A 66 0.41 -5.00 -23.24
N ASP A 67 1.24 -5.29 -22.25
CA ASP A 67 0.77 -5.68 -20.90
C ASP A 67 0.23 -4.43 -20.17
N SER A 68 -1.08 -4.37 -19.88
CA SER A 68 -1.67 -3.19 -19.25
C SER A 68 -1.28 -3.04 -17.78
N MET A 69 -1.04 -4.15 -17.06
CA MET A 69 -0.57 -4.10 -15.68
C MET A 69 0.79 -3.42 -15.60
N ILE A 70 1.70 -3.79 -16.50
CA ILE A 70 3.02 -3.13 -16.56
C ILE A 70 2.85 -1.68 -16.97
N ARG A 71 2.20 -1.40 -18.10
CA ARG A 71 2.13 -0.05 -18.66
C ARG A 71 1.42 0.93 -17.74
N ASP A 72 0.26 0.55 -17.22
CA ASP A 72 -0.63 1.47 -16.51
C ASP A 72 -0.35 1.49 -14.99
N GLY A 73 0.30 0.46 -14.44
CA GLY A 73 0.59 0.33 -13.01
C GLY A 73 2.07 0.36 -12.61
N LEU A 74 2.97 -0.19 -13.42
CA LEU A 74 4.36 -0.46 -13.02
C LEU A 74 5.42 0.25 -13.87
N TRP A 75 5.02 1.07 -14.83
CA TRP A 75 5.93 1.77 -15.75
C TRP A 75 5.96 3.27 -15.49
N CYS A 76 7.15 3.86 -15.53
CA CYS A 76 7.30 5.30 -15.41
C CYS A 76 6.97 5.97 -16.73
N ALA A 77 5.85 6.69 -16.78
CA ALA A 77 5.44 7.44 -17.97
C ALA A 77 6.42 8.55 -18.39
N PHE A 78 7.34 8.97 -17.50
CA PHE A 78 8.28 10.06 -17.76
C PHE A 78 9.67 9.57 -18.17
N ASN A 79 10.16 8.51 -17.53
CA ASN A 79 11.54 8.04 -17.70
C ASN A 79 11.65 6.74 -18.50
N ASP A 80 10.53 6.17 -18.94
CA ASP A 80 10.45 4.98 -19.77
C ASP A 80 11.18 3.75 -19.18
N TYR A 81 10.91 3.45 -17.92
CA TYR A 81 11.39 2.23 -17.25
C TYR A 81 10.45 1.73 -16.16
N HIS A 82 10.67 0.50 -15.70
CA HIS A 82 9.91 -0.14 -14.63
C HIS A 82 10.13 0.55 -13.27
N MET A 83 9.13 0.53 -12.38
CA MET A 83 9.23 1.06 -11.00
C MET A 83 10.41 0.49 -10.22
N GLY A 84 10.81 -0.75 -10.51
CA GLY A 84 11.99 -1.37 -9.91
C GLY A 84 13.30 -0.61 -10.17
N ILE A 85 13.42 0.11 -11.28
CA ILE A 85 14.58 0.98 -11.55
C ILE A 85 14.57 2.21 -10.62
N THR A 86 13.41 2.73 -10.22
CA THR A 86 13.33 3.82 -9.22
C THR A 86 13.85 3.37 -7.85
N ALA A 87 13.68 2.08 -7.51
CA ALA A 87 14.24 1.50 -6.30
C ALA A 87 15.77 1.37 -6.41
N GLU A 88 16.31 0.94 -7.54
CA GLU A 88 17.78 0.91 -7.78
C GLU A 88 18.41 2.32 -7.71
N ASN A 89 17.69 3.34 -8.20
CA ASN A 89 18.13 4.74 -8.08
C ASN A 89 18.24 5.17 -6.62
N LEU A 90 17.30 4.73 -5.76
CA LEU A 90 17.37 4.98 -4.32
C LEU A 90 18.51 4.22 -3.66
N CYS A 91 18.80 2.98 -4.07
CA CYS A 91 19.98 2.25 -3.58
C CYS A 91 21.26 3.04 -3.83
N SER A 92 21.42 3.57 -5.04
CA SER A 92 22.59 4.39 -5.40
C SER A 92 22.64 5.71 -4.62
N ARG A 93 21.49 6.36 -4.42
CA ARG A 93 21.41 7.67 -3.75
C ARG A 93 21.60 7.61 -2.23
N TYR A 94 21.15 6.53 -1.59
CA TYR A 94 21.18 6.37 -0.14
C TYR A 94 22.27 5.38 0.32
N GLU A 95 23.05 4.87 -0.63
CA GLU A 95 24.12 3.87 -0.44
C GLU A 95 23.60 2.60 0.23
N LEU A 96 22.40 2.16 -0.16
CA LEU A 96 21.76 0.97 0.41
C LEU A 96 22.35 -0.29 -0.21
N THR A 97 22.80 -1.20 0.64
CA THR A 97 23.40 -2.45 0.20
C THR A 97 22.34 -3.49 -0.15
N ARG A 98 22.77 -4.57 -0.80
CA ARG A 98 21.90 -5.73 -1.06
C ARG A 98 21.53 -6.43 0.23
N GLU A 99 22.48 -6.53 1.15
CA GLU A 99 22.36 -7.20 2.43
C GLU A 99 21.33 -6.50 3.31
N GLU A 100 21.36 -5.16 3.38
CA GLU A 100 20.35 -4.38 4.12
C GLU A 100 18.92 -4.61 3.59
N GLN A 101 18.78 -4.68 2.26
CA GLN A 101 17.49 -4.94 1.61
C GLN A 101 16.96 -6.34 1.92
N ASP A 102 17.83 -7.35 1.86
CA ASP A 102 17.46 -8.74 2.13
C ASP A 102 17.17 -8.97 3.62
N GLU A 103 17.92 -8.33 4.53
CA GLU A 103 17.64 -8.34 5.97
C GLU A 103 16.28 -7.70 6.30
N PHE A 104 15.98 -6.55 5.70
CA PHE A 104 14.68 -5.90 5.85
C PHE A 104 13.54 -6.81 5.36
N SER A 105 13.76 -7.49 4.24
CA SER A 105 12.76 -8.35 3.61
C SER A 105 12.49 -9.63 4.41
N ALA A 106 13.55 -10.27 4.91
CA ALA A 106 13.41 -11.40 5.83
C ALA A 106 12.71 -10.98 7.12
N TRP A 107 13.02 -9.79 7.65
CA TRP A 107 12.33 -9.22 8.82
C TRP A 107 10.84 -8.99 8.56
N SER A 108 10.45 -8.50 7.38
CA SER A 108 9.03 -8.35 7.00
C SER A 108 8.31 -9.71 6.94
N GLN A 109 8.92 -10.70 6.28
CA GLN A 109 8.39 -12.07 6.18
C GLN A 109 8.18 -12.72 7.55
N GLN A 110 9.17 -12.62 8.44
CA GLN A 110 9.09 -13.18 9.80
C GLN A 110 8.01 -12.53 10.66
N LYS A 111 7.79 -11.22 10.51
CA LYS A 111 6.67 -10.54 11.20
C LYS A 111 5.32 -11.00 10.66
N ALA A 112 5.17 -11.13 9.34
CA ALA A 112 3.94 -11.63 8.72
C ALA A 112 3.63 -13.08 9.13
N GLU A 113 4.63 -13.96 9.09
CA GLU A 113 4.50 -15.35 9.55
C GLU A 113 4.02 -15.41 11.01
N LYS A 114 4.65 -14.63 11.89
CA LYS A 114 4.25 -14.53 13.30
C LYS A 114 2.85 -13.95 13.46
N ALA A 115 2.49 -12.92 12.69
CA ALA A 115 1.18 -12.28 12.77
C ALA A 115 0.05 -13.23 12.35
N ILE A 116 0.25 -13.97 11.25
CA ILE A 116 -0.68 -15.00 10.78
C ILE A 116 -0.83 -16.10 11.81
N ALA A 117 0.28 -16.65 12.32
CA ALA A 117 0.25 -17.71 13.33
C ALA A 117 -0.47 -17.28 14.63
N GLN A 118 -0.46 -15.98 14.95
CA GLN A 118 -1.14 -15.41 16.11
C GLN A 118 -2.59 -14.97 15.81
N GLY A 119 -3.10 -15.18 14.59
CA GLY A 119 -4.45 -14.76 14.20
C GLY A 119 -4.62 -13.23 14.18
N ARG A 120 -3.54 -12.47 13.99
CA ARG A 120 -3.59 -11.00 14.08
C ARG A 120 -4.43 -10.33 13.00
N PHE A 121 -4.65 -10.99 11.86
CA PHE A 121 -5.49 -10.45 10.77
C PHE A 121 -6.95 -10.93 10.81
N ALA A 122 -7.32 -11.78 11.78
CA ALA A 122 -8.65 -12.39 11.81
C ALA A 122 -9.80 -11.36 11.91
N ASP A 123 -9.57 -10.22 12.58
CA ASP A 123 -10.59 -9.18 12.76
C ASP A 123 -10.72 -8.26 11.53
N GLU A 124 -9.72 -8.23 10.64
CA GLU A 124 -9.70 -7.32 9.48
C GLU A 124 -10.02 -8.02 8.15
N ILE A 125 -9.85 -9.34 8.07
CA ILE A 125 -10.12 -10.12 6.85
C ILE A 125 -11.58 -10.57 6.81
N VAL A 126 -12.29 -10.13 5.77
CA VAL A 126 -13.59 -10.69 5.39
C VAL A 126 -13.40 -11.88 4.43
N PRO A 127 -14.01 -13.06 4.68
CA PRO A 127 -13.89 -14.20 3.78
C PRO A 127 -14.40 -13.91 2.36
N VAL A 128 -13.61 -14.26 1.35
CA VAL A 128 -14.07 -14.29 -0.05
C VAL A 128 -14.49 -15.73 -0.39
N LEU A 129 -15.78 -15.94 -0.61
CA LEU A 129 -16.33 -17.25 -0.93
C LEU A 129 -16.16 -17.56 -2.43
N ILE A 130 -15.23 -18.45 -2.78
CA ILE A 130 -14.88 -18.80 -4.16
C ILE A 130 -15.87 -19.86 -4.68
N PRO A 131 -16.74 -19.53 -5.66
CA PRO A 131 -17.73 -20.47 -6.18
C PRO A 131 -17.06 -21.69 -6.82
N GLN A 132 -17.59 -22.88 -6.53
CA GLN A 132 -17.13 -24.13 -7.11
C GLN A 132 -18.11 -24.61 -8.19
N ARG A 133 -17.61 -25.29 -9.23
CA ARG A 133 -18.47 -25.91 -10.25
C ARG A 133 -19.39 -26.99 -9.65
N LYS A 134 -18.95 -27.65 -8.58
CA LYS A 134 -19.70 -28.61 -7.76
C LYS A 134 -19.30 -28.44 -6.29
N GLY A 135 -20.25 -28.53 -5.38
CA GLY A 135 -20.02 -28.37 -3.93
C GLY A 135 -20.14 -26.92 -3.45
N ASP A 136 -19.94 -26.73 -2.15
CA ASP A 136 -20.04 -25.42 -1.50
C ASP A 136 -18.87 -24.51 -1.87
N PRO A 137 -19.04 -23.17 -1.84
CA PRO A 137 -17.95 -22.22 -2.05
C PRO A 137 -16.80 -22.43 -1.06
N VAL A 138 -15.56 -22.32 -1.55
CA VAL A 138 -14.36 -22.42 -0.70
C VAL A 138 -14.03 -21.04 -0.14
N PRO A 139 -13.93 -20.86 1.19
CA PRO A 139 -13.61 -19.57 1.78
C PRO A 139 -12.11 -19.28 1.65
N PHE A 140 -11.77 -18.16 1.02
CA PHE A 140 -10.43 -17.57 1.06
C PHE A 140 -10.37 -16.57 2.24
N VAL A 141 -9.54 -16.89 3.24
CA VAL A 141 -9.54 -16.22 4.56
C VAL A 141 -8.14 -15.88 5.09
N GLN A 142 -7.11 -16.16 4.32
CA GLN A 142 -5.72 -15.99 4.75
C GLN A 142 -4.90 -15.43 3.60
N ASP A 143 -4.04 -14.45 3.89
CA ASP A 143 -3.04 -13.97 2.94
C ASP A 143 -2.12 -15.12 2.48
N GLU A 144 -2.00 -15.28 1.17
CA GLU A 144 -1.26 -16.40 0.56
C GLU A 144 0.16 -16.06 0.13
N PHE A 145 0.51 -14.77 0.09
CA PHE A 145 1.82 -14.30 -0.38
C PHE A 145 2.98 -14.51 0.63
N PRO A 146 2.77 -14.48 1.96
CA PRO A 146 3.84 -14.73 2.92
C PRO A 146 4.48 -16.11 2.74
N ARG A 147 5.81 -16.15 2.90
CA ARG A 147 6.62 -17.37 2.79
C ARG A 147 7.22 -17.70 4.14
N ALA A 148 6.94 -18.89 4.65
CA ALA A 148 7.47 -19.36 5.93
C ALA A 148 8.99 -19.57 5.88
N GLY A 149 9.68 -19.23 6.97
CA GLY A 149 11.10 -19.55 7.16
C GLY A 149 12.08 -18.79 6.26
N VAL A 150 11.69 -17.62 5.74
CA VAL A 150 12.58 -16.79 4.92
C VAL A 150 13.73 -16.22 5.75
N THR A 151 14.96 -16.37 5.24
CA THR A 151 16.19 -15.83 5.83
C THR A 151 16.91 -14.90 4.85
N ALA A 152 17.66 -13.93 5.36
CA ALA A 152 18.46 -13.03 4.53
C ALA A 152 19.47 -13.80 3.64
N GLU A 153 20.08 -14.87 4.16
CA GLU A 153 21.00 -15.72 3.40
C GLU A 153 20.31 -16.39 2.20
N ALA A 154 19.08 -16.87 2.38
CA ALA A 154 18.30 -17.47 1.28
C ALA A 154 17.94 -16.41 0.23
N LEU A 155 17.59 -15.20 0.65
CA LEU A 155 17.29 -14.08 -0.24
C LEU A 155 18.54 -13.61 -1.02
N GLY A 156 19.72 -13.64 -0.40
CA GLY A 156 20.99 -13.28 -1.05
C GLY A 156 21.34 -14.09 -2.30
N LYS A 157 20.76 -15.28 -2.45
CA LYS A 157 20.95 -16.17 -3.61
C LYS A 157 20.12 -15.76 -4.83
N LEU A 158 19.17 -14.83 -4.67
CA LEU A 158 18.28 -14.40 -5.74
C LEU A 158 19.00 -13.44 -6.72
N ARG A 159 18.68 -13.61 -8.00
CA ARG A 159 19.19 -12.76 -9.08
C ARG A 159 18.48 -11.39 -9.08
N PRO A 160 19.18 -10.32 -9.49
CA PRO A 160 18.56 -9.02 -9.72
C PRO A 160 17.41 -9.09 -10.72
N ALA A 161 16.32 -8.37 -10.44
CA ALA A 161 15.09 -8.41 -11.23
C ALA A 161 15.03 -7.36 -12.35
N PHE A 162 15.67 -6.21 -12.15
CA PHE A 162 15.47 -5.03 -13.03
C PHE A 162 16.72 -4.55 -13.76
N LYS A 163 17.91 -4.78 -13.19
CA LYS A 163 19.20 -4.39 -13.78
C LYS A 163 20.21 -5.52 -13.58
N LYS A 164 21.07 -5.79 -14.57
CA LYS A 164 22.04 -6.91 -14.54
C LYS A 164 22.92 -6.92 -13.29
N GLU A 165 23.41 -5.74 -12.89
CA GLU A 165 24.20 -5.52 -11.66
C GLU A 165 23.36 -4.72 -10.65
N GLY A 166 22.10 -5.10 -10.52
CA GLY A 166 21.14 -4.50 -9.59
C GLY A 166 21.18 -5.16 -8.21
N SER A 167 20.53 -4.51 -7.25
CA SER A 167 20.35 -4.99 -5.89
C SER A 167 18.91 -5.43 -5.59
N VAL A 168 17.95 -4.98 -6.40
CA VAL A 168 16.54 -5.28 -6.21
C VAL A 168 16.21 -6.63 -6.85
N THR A 169 15.52 -7.49 -6.10
CA THR A 169 15.15 -8.86 -6.47
C THR A 169 13.68 -9.13 -6.17
N ALA A 170 13.16 -10.27 -6.64
CA ALA A 170 11.84 -10.76 -6.23
C ALA A 170 11.74 -11.13 -4.73
N GLY A 171 12.86 -11.16 -4.02
CA GLY A 171 12.92 -11.41 -2.58
C GLY A 171 12.77 -10.14 -1.73
N ASN A 172 13.15 -9.00 -2.29
CA ASN A 172 13.16 -7.70 -1.61
C ASN A 172 12.30 -6.63 -2.30
N ALA A 173 11.41 -7.08 -3.17
CA ALA A 173 10.31 -6.32 -3.76
C ALA A 173 8.98 -6.97 -3.36
N SER A 174 7.93 -6.16 -3.29
CA SER A 174 6.56 -6.69 -3.18
C SER A 174 6.11 -7.41 -4.46
N GLY A 175 5.06 -8.21 -4.32
CA GLY A 175 4.50 -8.99 -5.42
C GLY A 175 3.50 -8.24 -6.29
N ILE A 176 2.98 -8.99 -7.26
CA ILE A 176 1.75 -8.68 -7.99
C ILE A 176 0.64 -9.42 -7.26
N ASN A 177 -0.37 -8.71 -6.78
CA ASN A 177 -1.36 -9.27 -5.87
C ASN A 177 -2.76 -8.74 -6.16
N ASP A 178 -3.75 -9.51 -5.73
CA ASP A 178 -5.16 -9.16 -5.81
C ASP A 178 -5.71 -8.88 -4.41
N GLY A 179 -6.62 -7.92 -4.29
CA GLY A 179 -7.25 -7.63 -3.02
C GLY A 179 -8.05 -6.33 -2.99
N SER A 180 -8.83 -6.16 -1.93
CA SER A 180 -9.60 -4.94 -1.67
C SER A 180 -9.60 -4.62 -0.19
N ALA A 181 -9.59 -3.33 0.13
CA ALA A 181 -9.74 -2.83 1.49
C ALA A 181 -10.67 -1.63 1.47
N VAL A 182 -11.67 -1.62 2.36
CA VAL A 182 -12.73 -0.61 2.41
C VAL A 182 -12.95 -0.19 3.87
N LEU A 183 -13.21 1.09 4.06
CA LEU A 183 -13.53 1.71 5.33
C LEU A 183 -14.87 2.45 5.20
N LEU A 184 -15.67 2.42 6.26
CA LEU A 184 -16.83 3.30 6.42
C LEU A 184 -16.36 4.57 7.14
N ILE A 185 -16.42 5.70 6.45
CA ILE A 185 -16.02 7.01 6.98
C ILE A 185 -17.28 7.82 7.26
N MET A 186 -17.36 8.42 8.44
CA MET A 186 -18.54 9.16 8.87
C MET A 186 -18.17 10.47 9.56
N SER A 187 -19.08 11.45 9.50
CA SER A 187 -19.03 12.57 10.45
C SER A 187 -19.27 12.04 11.87
N ARG A 188 -18.65 12.68 12.88
CA ARG A 188 -18.85 12.29 14.28
C ARG A 188 -20.31 12.40 14.69
N GLU A 189 -20.95 13.50 14.32
CA GLU A 189 -22.36 13.77 14.60
C GLU A 189 -23.26 12.67 14.03
N LYS A 190 -23.05 12.27 12.76
CA LYS A 190 -23.85 11.21 12.16
C LYS A 190 -23.59 9.84 12.77
N ALA A 191 -22.33 9.55 13.15
CA ALA A 191 -22.00 8.31 13.84
C ALA A 191 -22.72 8.22 15.20
N GLU A 192 -22.77 9.32 15.96
CA GLU A 192 -23.49 9.41 17.23
C GLU A 192 -25.01 9.31 17.03
N GLU A 193 -25.57 10.00 16.04
CA GLU A 193 -27.00 9.92 15.67
C GLU A 193 -27.43 8.48 15.34
N LEU A 194 -26.61 7.75 14.59
CA LEU A 194 -26.90 6.37 14.17
C LEU A 194 -26.47 5.30 15.21
N GLY A 195 -25.92 5.71 16.35
CA GLY A 195 -25.45 4.79 17.40
C GLY A 195 -24.22 3.95 16.99
N CYS A 196 -23.46 4.39 15.99
CA CYS A 196 -22.21 3.76 15.58
C CYS A 196 -21.09 4.03 16.59
N LYS A 197 -20.22 3.05 16.81
CA LYS A 197 -19.02 3.20 17.66
C LYS A 197 -17.80 3.40 16.76
N PRO A 198 -17.34 4.65 16.54
CA PRO A 198 -16.18 4.90 15.71
C PRO A 198 -14.92 4.32 16.38
N ILE A 199 -14.07 3.65 15.60
CA ILE A 199 -12.85 3.00 16.10
C ILE A 199 -11.60 3.86 15.91
N ALA A 200 -11.65 4.86 15.02
CA ALA A 200 -10.52 5.76 14.79
C ALA A 200 -11.02 7.14 14.35
N ARG A 201 -10.21 8.16 14.63
CA ARG A 201 -10.39 9.53 14.16
C ARG A 201 -9.29 9.88 13.17
N ILE A 202 -9.65 10.34 11.97
CA ILE A 202 -8.69 10.89 11.02
C ILE A 202 -8.29 12.29 11.48
N ILE A 203 -7.01 12.47 11.82
CA ILE A 203 -6.46 13.74 12.32
C ILE A 203 -5.95 14.60 11.15
N ALA A 204 -5.17 13.99 10.26
CA ALA A 204 -4.59 14.71 9.14
C ALA A 204 -4.36 13.81 7.92
N ASN A 205 -4.59 14.40 6.75
CA ASN A 205 -4.31 13.79 5.45
C ASN A 205 -3.38 14.72 4.65
N ALA A 206 -2.39 14.14 3.99
CA ALA A 206 -1.48 14.89 3.12
C ALA A 206 -1.00 14.08 1.91
N SER A 207 -0.68 14.81 0.85
CA SER A 207 0.05 14.28 -0.30
C SER A 207 1.20 15.20 -0.67
N ALA A 208 2.20 14.65 -1.32
CA ALA A 208 3.36 15.38 -1.83
C ALA A 208 3.83 14.83 -3.17
N GLY A 209 4.52 15.66 -3.94
CA GLY A 209 5.24 15.26 -5.15
C GLY A 209 6.74 15.21 -4.89
N VAL A 210 7.43 14.36 -5.63
CA VAL A 210 8.89 14.19 -5.70
C VAL A 210 9.27 13.88 -7.15
N ASP A 211 10.56 13.81 -7.44
CA ASP A 211 11.03 13.39 -8.75
C ASP A 211 10.55 11.95 -9.08
N PRO A 212 9.94 11.69 -10.25
CA PRO A 212 9.49 10.36 -10.65
C PRO A 212 10.58 9.28 -10.65
N SER A 213 11.85 9.66 -10.83
CA SER A 213 12.99 8.73 -10.83
C SER A 213 13.32 8.15 -9.46
N VAL A 214 12.85 8.80 -8.39
CA VAL A 214 13.03 8.39 -7.00
C VAL A 214 11.68 8.40 -6.27
N MET A 215 10.60 8.03 -6.98
CA MET A 215 9.22 8.08 -6.49
C MET A 215 9.04 7.44 -5.10
N GLY A 216 9.85 6.43 -4.79
CA GLY A 216 9.88 5.74 -3.50
C GLY A 216 10.08 6.65 -2.28
N ILE A 217 10.70 7.82 -2.44
CA ILE A 217 10.89 8.78 -1.32
C ILE A 217 9.66 9.67 -1.05
N GLY A 218 8.61 9.58 -1.87
CA GLY A 218 7.36 10.32 -1.72
C GLY A 218 6.73 10.32 -0.32
N PRO A 219 6.78 9.22 0.47
CA PRO A 219 6.30 9.18 1.85
C PRO A 219 6.91 10.26 2.75
N VAL A 220 8.18 10.63 2.54
CA VAL A 220 8.88 11.58 3.42
C VAL A 220 8.19 12.94 3.46
N PRO A 221 8.05 13.67 2.34
CA PRO A 221 7.36 14.95 2.36
C PRO A 221 5.86 14.82 2.66
N ALA A 222 5.22 13.70 2.32
CA ALA A 222 3.80 13.46 2.65
C ALA A 222 3.61 13.34 4.18
N THR A 223 4.43 12.54 4.85
CA THR A 223 4.43 12.36 6.30
C THR A 223 4.76 13.66 7.03
N LYS A 224 5.81 14.38 6.62
CA LYS A 224 6.16 15.69 7.21
C LYS A 224 4.99 16.67 7.14
N LYS A 225 4.28 16.73 6.00
CA LYS A 225 3.07 17.57 5.84
C LYS A 225 1.90 17.09 6.71
N ALA A 226 1.68 15.78 6.82
CA ALA A 226 0.61 15.24 7.66
C ALA A 226 0.86 15.54 9.14
N LEU A 227 2.09 15.32 9.63
CA LEU A 227 2.51 15.63 11.01
C LEU A 227 2.32 17.11 11.33
N ALA A 228 2.78 18.00 10.43
CA ALA A 228 2.60 19.44 10.58
C ALA A 228 1.12 19.84 10.65
N LYS A 229 0.26 19.27 9.80
CA LYS A 229 -1.19 19.50 9.84
C LYS A 229 -1.85 18.97 11.12
N ALA A 230 -1.36 17.84 11.64
CA ALA A 230 -1.86 17.25 12.88
C ALA A 230 -1.37 17.99 14.14
N GLY A 231 -0.35 18.84 14.02
CA GLY A 231 0.33 19.43 15.17
C GLY A 231 1.06 18.38 16.02
N LEU A 232 1.54 17.30 15.40
CA LEU A 232 2.22 16.19 16.05
C LEU A 232 3.67 16.07 15.58
N THR A 233 4.52 15.49 16.43
CA THR A 233 5.86 15.05 16.06
C THR A 233 5.89 13.54 15.77
N LEU A 234 6.95 13.06 15.12
CA LEU A 234 7.07 11.64 14.79
C LEU A 234 7.17 10.77 16.06
N GLU A 235 7.79 11.29 17.12
CA GLU A 235 7.98 10.60 18.39
C GLU A 235 6.64 10.27 19.08
N GLN A 236 5.61 11.07 18.82
CA GLN A 236 4.24 10.86 19.31
C GLN A 236 3.48 9.79 18.55
N ILE A 237 4.01 9.28 17.43
CA ILE A 237 3.39 8.19 16.68
C ILE A 237 3.76 6.85 17.32
N ASP A 238 2.76 6.04 17.63
CA ASP A 238 2.94 4.76 18.33
C ASP A 238 3.08 3.59 17.36
N LEU A 239 2.40 3.67 16.20
CA LEU A 239 2.46 2.66 15.15
C LEU A 239 2.53 3.29 13.77
N ILE A 240 3.33 2.66 12.90
CA ILE A 240 3.59 3.15 11.55
C ILE A 240 3.39 2.00 10.57
N GLU A 241 2.46 2.18 9.65
CA GLU A 241 2.34 1.37 8.44
C GLU A 241 2.89 2.16 7.25
N ALA A 242 4.14 1.89 6.88
CA ALA A 242 4.78 2.46 5.69
C ALA A 242 4.91 1.37 4.63
N ASN A 243 4.17 1.49 3.52
CA ASN A 243 4.07 0.43 2.52
C ASN A 243 5.45 0.03 1.95
N GLU A 244 5.64 -1.28 1.76
CA GLU A 244 6.91 -1.86 1.34
C GLU A 244 6.90 -2.25 -0.14
N ALA A 245 6.74 -1.27 -1.04
CA ALA A 245 6.77 -1.56 -2.49
C ALA A 245 8.10 -2.24 -2.88
N PHE A 246 9.19 -1.73 -2.31
CA PHE A 246 10.54 -2.27 -2.38
C PHE A 246 11.24 -2.07 -1.03
N ALA A 247 12.17 -2.95 -0.64
CA ALA A 247 12.97 -2.79 0.56
C ALA A 247 13.82 -1.50 0.48
N ALA A 248 14.42 -1.24 -0.68
CA ALA A 248 15.22 -0.03 -0.92
C ALA A 248 14.49 1.27 -0.56
N GLN A 249 13.24 1.43 -1.03
CA GLN A 249 12.48 2.64 -0.72
C GLN A 249 12.04 2.68 0.74
N SER A 250 11.67 1.54 1.34
CA SER A 250 11.31 1.48 2.76
C SER A 250 12.46 1.88 3.66
N LEU A 251 13.67 1.40 3.35
CA LEU A 251 14.90 1.76 4.05
C LEU A 251 15.25 3.24 3.86
N ALA A 252 15.16 3.78 2.65
CA ALA A 252 15.40 5.20 2.38
C ALA A 252 14.42 6.10 3.16
N VAL A 253 13.13 5.77 3.16
CA VAL A 253 12.10 6.49 3.92
C VAL A 253 12.35 6.38 5.43
N ALA A 254 12.67 5.18 5.92
CA ALA A 254 12.98 4.95 7.32
C ALA A 254 14.18 5.77 7.80
N LYS A 255 15.25 5.81 7.00
CA LYS A 255 16.47 6.59 7.26
C LYS A 255 16.20 8.09 7.25
N GLU A 256 15.46 8.60 6.26
CA GLU A 256 15.20 10.03 6.08
C GLU A 256 14.22 10.60 7.13
N LEU A 257 13.27 9.79 7.61
CA LEU A 257 12.34 10.20 8.67
C LEU A 257 12.84 9.85 10.07
N GLY A 258 13.83 8.97 10.22
CA GLY A 258 14.27 8.45 11.52
C GLY A 258 13.20 7.54 12.16
N LEU A 259 12.59 6.66 11.36
CA LEU A 259 11.52 5.78 11.85
C LEU A 259 12.07 4.76 12.86
N ASP A 260 11.37 4.61 13.99
CA ASP A 260 11.63 3.55 14.94
C ASP A 260 11.16 2.20 14.36
N ARG A 261 12.13 1.31 14.13
CA ARG A 261 11.89 -0.03 13.57
C ARG A 261 10.93 -0.86 14.43
N SER A 262 10.87 -0.64 15.74
CA SER A 262 9.95 -1.37 16.65
C SER A 262 8.48 -1.00 16.44
N LYS A 263 8.21 0.16 15.83
CA LYS A 263 6.87 0.69 15.53
C LYS A 263 6.45 0.48 14.07
N LEU A 264 7.38 0.09 13.20
CA LEU A 264 7.20 0.01 11.75
C LEU A 264 6.71 -1.38 11.29
N ASN A 265 5.55 -1.40 10.62
CA ASN A 265 4.93 -2.56 9.97
C ASN A 265 4.93 -3.78 10.89
N VAL A 266 4.47 -3.64 12.12
CA VAL A 266 4.73 -4.61 13.22
C VAL A 266 4.20 -6.02 12.94
N ASN A 267 3.25 -6.16 12.01
CA ASN A 267 2.68 -7.43 11.56
C ASN A 267 3.21 -7.88 10.18
N GLY A 268 4.29 -7.27 9.69
CA GLY A 268 4.79 -7.47 8.32
C GLY A 268 4.21 -6.45 7.36
N GLY A 269 4.86 -6.27 6.22
CA GLY A 269 4.41 -5.31 5.19
C GLY A 269 4.33 -5.96 3.80
N ALA A 270 4.25 -5.13 2.76
CA ALA A 270 3.93 -5.58 1.41
C ALA A 270 4.96 -6.51 0.74
N ILE A 271 6.21 -6.58 1.23
CA ILE A 271 7.16 -7.61 0.77
C ILE A 271 6.68 -9.01 1.15
N ALA A 272 5.97 -9.14 2.28
CA ALA A 272 5.39 -10.38 2.75
C ALA A 272 3.92 -10.53 2.38
N LEU A 273 3.12 -9.48 2.57
CA LEU A 273 1.66 -9.50 2.42
C LEU A 273 1.19 -9.17 0.99
N GLY A 274 2.09 -8.67 0.14
CA GLY A 274 1.76 -8.29 -1.23
C GLY A 274 1.32 -6.83 -1.42
N HIS A 275 1.24 -6.42 -2.68
CA HIS A 275 0.96 -5.04 -3.09
C HIS A 275 -0.12 -4.94 -4.19
N PRO A 276 -1.42 -5.18 -3.88
CA PRO A 276 -2.51 -4.88 -4.79
C PRO A 276 -2.62 -3.36 -4.98
N ILE A 277 -2.14 -2.82 -6.10
CA ILE A 277 -1.81 -1.39 -6.30
C ILE A 277 -2.93 -0.46 -5.81
N GLY A 278 -4.13 -0.56 -6.39
CA GLY A 278 -5.26 0.30 -6.06
C GLY A 278 -5.76 0.16 -4.63
N ALA A 279 -5.62 -1.03 -4.01
CA ALA A 279 -6.09 -1.31 -2.66
C ALA A 279 -5.07 -1.00 -1.55
N SER A 280 -3.77 -1.00 -1.88
CA SER A 280 -2.69 -1.05 -0.89
C SER A 280 -2.70 0.10 0.09
N GLY A 281 -3.01 1.32 -0.37
CA GLY A 281 -3.14 2.47 0.51
C GLY A 281 -4.25 2.33 1.56
N ALA A 282 -5.38 1.72 1.20
CA ALA A 282 -6.45 1.44 2.15
C ALA A 282 -6.10 0.23 3.05
N ARG A 283 -5.46 -0.80 2.49
CA ARG A 283 -5.04 -2.01 3.22
C ARG A 283 -4.08 -1.67 4.36
N VAL A 284 -3.05 -0.86 4.13
CA VAL A 284 -2.15 -0.40 5.22
C VAL A 284 -2.88 0.35 6.32
N LEU A 285 -3.91 1.14 5.98
CA LEU A 285 -4.69 1.88 6.98
C LEU A 285 -5.59 0.95 7.79
N VAL A 286 -6.19 -0.06 7.15
CA VAL A 286 -6.97 -1.10 7.84
C VAL A 286 -6.08 -1.84 8.84
N SER A 287 -4.94 -2.39 8.40
CA SER A 287 -4.03 -3.11 9.29
C SER A 287 -3.53 -2.23 10.45
N LEU A 288 -3.25 -0.94 10.20
CA LEU A 288 -2.88 0.02 11.23
C LEU A 288 -3.97 0.17 12.30
N ILE A 289 -5.22 0.41 11.89
CA ILE A 289 -6.35 0.61 12.80
C ILE A 289 -6.54 -0.63 13.68
N HIS A 290 -6.57 -1.82 13.08
CA HIS A 290 -6.79 -3.07 13.81
C HIS A 290 -5.65 -3.37 14.79
N GLU A 291 -4.39 -3.17 14.39
CA GLU A 291 -3.26 -3.37 15.30
C GLU A 291 -3.22 -2.32 16.44
N MET A 292 -3.60 -1.07 16.19
CA MET A 292 -3.73 -0.06 17.25
C MET A 292 -4.74 -0.49 18.33
N HIS A 293 -5.85 -1.14 17.94
CA HIS A 293 -6.84 -1.68 18.88
C HIS A 293 -6.37 -2.90 19.66
N LYS A 294 -5.36 -3.61 19.17
CA LYS A 294 -4.73 -4.73 19.88
C LYS A 294 -3.68 -4.28 20.90
N ARG A 295 -3.36 -2.98 20.94
CA ARG A 295 -2.38 -2.38 21.86
C ARG A 295 -3.04 -1.39 22.80
N ASN A 296 -2.85 -1.59 24.10
CA ASN A 296 -3.45 -0.72 25.12
C ASN A 296 -2.87 0.70 25.09
N ASP A 297 -1.59 0.83 24.77
CA ASP A 297 -0.80 2.06 24.80
C ASP A 297 -0.77 2.84 23.49
N ALA A 298 -1.25 2.25 22.37
CA ALA A 298 -1.28 2.94 21.10
C ALA A 298 -2.39 4.01 21.06
N LYS A 299 -2.01 5.25 20.79
CA LYS A 299 -2.91 6.39 20.62
C LYS A 299 -2.88 6.93 19.20
N TYR A 300 -1.70 7.20 18.63
CA TYR A 300 -1.57 7.78 17.29
C TYR A 300 -0.91 6.81 16.31
N GLY A 301 -1.43 6.78 15.09
CA GLY A 301 -0.93 5.94 14.01
C GLY A 301 -0.66 6.73 12.75
N LEU A 302 0.34 6.28 11.97
CA LEU A 302 0.69 6.83 10.67
C LEU A 302 0.60 5.74 9.59
N ALA A 303 -0.24 5.94 8.58
CA ALA A 303 -0.21 5.17 7.34
C ALA A 303 0.40 6.02 6.22
N THR A 304 1.40 5.50 5.49
CA THR A 304 2.06 6.25 4.40
C THR A 304 2.58 5.34 3.29
N LEU A 305 2.59 5.83 2.05
CA LEU A 305 3.09 5.07 0.91
C LEU A 305 3.54 5.95 -0.26
N CYS A 306 4.51 5.41 -1.01
CA CYS A 306 4.99 5.97 -2.26
C CYS A 306 4.01 5.68 -3.40
N ILE A 307 4.15 6.43 -4.48
CA ILE A 307 3.24 6.37 -5.62
C ILE A 307 4.05 6.53 -6.91
N GLY A 308 3.86 5.60 -7.85
CA GLY A 308 4.42 5.69 -9.20
C GLY A 308 4.14 7.04 -9.85
N GLY A 309 5.11 7.56 -10.60
CA GLY A 309 5.04 8.91 -11.17
C GLY A 309 5.49 10.04 -10.20
N GLY A 310 6.04 9.70 -9.03
CA GLY A 310 6.74 10.67 -8.18
C GLY A 310 5.84 11.34 -7.14
N GLN A 311 5.07 10.56 -6.38
CA GLN A 311 4.23 11.12 -5.32
C GLN A 311 4.28 10.30 -4.04
N GLY A 312 3.75 10.85 -2.96
CA GLY A 312 3.46 10.13 -1.72
C GLY A 312 2.17 10.60 -1.08
N VAL A 313 1.61 9.76 -0.22
CA VAL A 313 0.37 10.02 0.50
C VAL A 313 0.49 9.50 1.92
N ALA A 314 -0.03 10.27 2.89
CA ALA A 314 0.01 9.94 4.30
C ALA A 314 -1.30 10.29 5.01
N THR A 315 -1.67 9.48 5.99
CA THR A 315 -2.81 9.67 6.89
C THR A 315 -2.37 9.44 8.32
N ILE A 316 -2.71 10.37 9.21
CA ILE A 316 -2.55 10.23 10.65
C ILE A 316 -3.91 10.02 11.27
N ILE A 317 -3.99 9.01 12.13
CA ILE A 317 -5.18 8.67 12.89
C ILE A 317 -4.92 8.67 14.39
N GLU A 318 -5.99 8.82 15.16
CA GLU A 318 -6.03 8.58 16.59
C GLU A 318 -6.99 7.44 16.89
N LYS A 319 -6.62 6.53 17.79
CA LYS A 319 -7.50 5.48 18.32
C LYS A 319 -8.59 6.09 19.20
N LEU A 320 -9.84 5.63 19.05
CA LEU A 320 -10.97 6.03 19.89
C LEU A 320 -11.37 4.95 20.89
#